data_AF-A0A6J4SX98-F1
#
_entry.id   AF-A0A6J4SX98-F1
#
_cell.length_a   1.000
_cell.length_b   1.000
_cell.length_c   1.000
_cell.angle_alpha   90.00
_cell.angle_beta   90.00
_cell.angle_gamma   90.00
#
_symmetry.space_group_name_H-M   'P 1'
#
loop_
_entity.id
_entity.type
_entity.pdbx_description
1 polymer ?
#
loop_
_entity_poly.entity_id
_entity_poly.type
_entity_poly.pdbx_seq_one_letter_code
_entity_poly.pdbx_strand_id
1 'polypeptide(L)'
;MFASPRISVHTPFQVAGVSGNGVIEEVKVVAAGSSSDVVLPCDALLLQLGFKTSLGPLADWGFALSRGAVVVDALMRTSLSRVWACGDVAAYDGKLKLIASGYAEAATAVAQAVRFLRPETPLQPGYSTDTGVPGHATGG
;
A
#
# COMPACT_ATOMS: atom_id res chain seq x y z
N MET A 1 -10.93 24.76 -22.95
CA MET A 1 -10.48 23.66 -23.82
C MET A 1 -8.97 23.76 -23.93
N PHE A 2 -8.22 22.92 -23.21
CA PHE A 2 -6.75 22.91 -23.25
C PHE A 2 -6.31 22.07 -24.47
N ALA A 3 -6.40 22.66 -25.67
CA ALA A 3 -5.96 21.99 -26.88
C ALA A 3 -4.50 22.36 -27.15
N SER A 4 -3.59 21.43 -26.83
CA SER A 4 -2.24 21.43 -27.41
C SER A 4 -2.33 20.68 -28.74
N PRO A 5 -1.73 21.18 -29.84
CA PRO A 5 -1.74 20.47 -31.13
C PRO A 5 -1.00 19.12 -31.10
N ARG A 6 -0.33 18.80 -29.98
CA ARG A 6 0.42 17.56 -29.80
C ARG A 6 -0.35 16.47 -29.03
N ILE A 7 -1.47 16.79 -28.38
CA ILE A 7 -2.19 15.84 -27.51
C ILE A 7 -3.68 15.98 -27.74
N SER A 8 -4.32 14.89 -28.16
CA SER A 8 -5.78 14.77 -28.25
C SER A 8 -6.35 14.30 -26.91
N VAL A 9 -7.30 15.05 -26.35
CA VAL A 9 -7.96 14.72 -25.08
C VAL A 9 -9.41 14.35 -25.35
N HIS A 10 -9.79 13.13 -25.02
CA HIS A 10 -11.15 12.60 -25.18
C HIS A 10 -11.81 12.39 -23.83
N THR A 11 -12.74 13.28 -23.46
CA THR A 11 -13.57 13.14 -22.26
C THR A 11 -15.03 13.51 -22.57
N PRO A 12 -16.02 12.86 -21.95
CA PRO A 12 -15.93 11.70 -21.06
C PRO A 12 -15.92 10.38 -21.85
N PHE A 13 -14.79 9.66 -21.90
CA PHE A 13 -14.67 8.40 -22.64
C PHE A 13 -14.07 7.28 -21.79
N GLN A 14 -14.39 6.04 -22.14
CA GLN A 14 -13.80 4.82 -21.59
C GLN A 14 -13.35 3.89 -22.72
N VAL A 15 -12.29 3.11 -22.49
CA VAL A 15 -11.86 2.06 -23.43
C VAL A 15 -12.86 0.91 -23.40
N ALA A 16 -13.45 0.58 -24.55
CA ALA A 16 -14.41 -0.51 -24.72
C ALA A 16 -13.80 -1.74 -25.42
N GLY A 17 -12.70 -1.57 -26.15
CA GLY A 17 -12.04 -2.66 -26.83
C GLY A 17 -10.64 -2.29 -27.32
N VAL A 18 -9.82 -3.30 -27.55
CA VAL A 18 -8.48 -3.20 -28.11
C VAL A 18 -8.38 -4.25 -29.21
N SER A 19 -7.90 -3.85 -30.39
CA SER A 19 -7.79 -4.72 -31.56
C SER A 19 -6.37 -4.68 -32.15
N GLY A 20 -6.00 -5.77 -32.82
CA GLY A 20 -4.77 -5.87 -33.61
C GLY A 20 -4.30 -7.33 -33.77
N ASN A 21 -3.30 -7.57 -34.61
CA ASN A 21 -2.82 -8.91 -34.96
C ASN A 21 -1.41 -9.19 -34.39
N GLY A 22 -1.35 -9.53 -33.10
CA GLY A 22 -0.09 -9.76 -32.37
C GLY A 22 0.57 -8.49 -31.82
N VAL A 23 0.12 -7.32 -32.28
CA VAL A 23 0.42 -5.98 -31.74
C VAL A 23 -0.88 -5.18 -31.63
N ILE A 24 -0.90 -4.11 -30.84
CA ILE A 24 -2.04 -3.18 -30.79
C ILE A 24 -2.01 -2.33 -32.06
N GLU A 25 -3.16 -2.18 -32.70
CA GLU A 25 -3.33 -1.31 -33.89
C GLU A 25 -4.37 -0.21 -33.65
N GLU A 26 -5.36 -0.48 -32.80
CA GLU A 26 -6.41 0.48 -32.48
C GLU A 26 -7.07 0.20 -31.12
N VAL A 27 -7.67 1.26 -30.56
CA VAL A 27 -8.53 1.19 -29.39
C VAL A 27 -9.90 1.76 -29.71
N LYS A 28 -10.93 1.06 -29.26
CA LYS A 28 -12.31 1.54 -29.28
C LYS A 28 -12.60 2.27 -27.98
N VAL A 29 -13.10 3.49 -28.07
CA VAL A 29 -13.55 4.28 -26.93
C VAL A 29 -15.03 4.65 -27.06
N VAL A 30 -15.73 4.67 -25.92
CA VAL A 30 -17.17 4.99 -25.84
C VAL A 30 -17.40 6.11 -24.85
N ALA A 31 -18.29 7.03 -25.20
CA ALA A 31 -18.71 8.08 -24.29
C ALA A 31 -19.79 7.58 -23.32
N ALA A 32 -19.77 8.04 -22.07
CA ALA A 32 -20.79 7.67 -21.09
C ALA A 32 -22.19 8.05 -21.59
N GLY A 33 -23.08 7.07 -21.72
CA GLY A 33 -24.46 7.27 -22.20
C GLY A 33 -24.62 7.40 -23.72
N SER A 34 -23.55 7.21 -24.51
CA SER A 34 -23.62 7.14 -25.97
C SER A 34 -23.48 5.70 -26.45
N SER A 35 -24.16 5.37 -27.55
CA SER A 35 -23.94 4.14 -28.32
C SER A 35 -22.95 4.33 -29.48
N SER A 36 -22.37 5.53 -29.63
CA SER A 36 -21.42 5.83 -30.70
C SER A 36 -19.99 5.48 -30.27
N ASP A 37 -19.45 4.43 -30.86
CA ASP A 37 -18.04 4.05 -30.73
C ASP A 37 -17.14 5.01 -31.52
N VAL A 38 -16.00 5.38 -30.95
CA VAL A 38 -14.89 6.03 -31.68
C VAL A 38 -13.71 5.08 -31.70
N VAL A 39 -13.18 4.82 -32.90
CA VAL A 39 -11.98 4.00 -33.09
C VAL A 39 -10.79 4.92 -33.26
N LEU A 40 -9.76 4.72 -32.43
CA LEU A 40 -8.53 5.51 -32.43
C LEU A 40 -7.36 4.59 -32.78
N PRO A 41 -6.63 4.84 -33.89
CA PRO A 41 -5.43 4.07 -34.21
C PRO A 41 -4.33 4.37 -33.19
N CYS A 42 -3.66 3.34 -32.69
CA CYS A 42 -2.49 3.48 -31.85
C CYS A 42 -1.66 2.20 -31.82
N ASP A 43 -0.35 2.34 -31.57
CA ASP A 43 0.56 1.20 -31.46
C ASP A 43 0.69 0.68 -30.01
N ALA A 44 0.21 1.46 -29.04
CA ALA A 44 0.31 1.16 -27.62
C ALA A 44 -0.83 1.77 -26.81
N LEU A 45 -1.20 1.08 -25.72
CA LEU A 45 -2.16 1.54 -24.73
C LEU A 45 -1.52 1.56 -23.34
N LEU A 46 -1.37 2.75 -22.75
CA LEU A 46 -0.86 2.92 -21.40
C LEU A 46 -2.02 3.12 -20.41
N LEU A 47 -2.32 2.09 -19.61
CA LEU A 47 -3.40 2.13 -18.62
C LEU A 47 -2.92 2.76 -17.31
N GLN A 48 -3.23 4.05 -17.10
CA GLN A 48 -2.98 4.76 -15.84
C GLN A 48 -4.25 4.83 -14.98
N LEU A 49 -4.84 3.67 -14.66
CA LEU A 49 -6.13 3.57 -13.96
C LEU A 49 -6.03 3.61 -12.43
N GLY A 50 -4.83 3.85 -11.90
CA GLY A 50 -4.53 3.76 -10.48
C GLY A 50 -4.36 2.31 -9.99
N PHE A 51 -4.38 2.13 -8.67
CA PHE A 51 -4.12 0.85 -8.00
C PHE A 51 -5.32 0.44 -7.15
N LYS A 52 -5.62 -0.86 -7.14
CA LYS A 52 -6.57 -1.47 -6.19
C LYS A 52 -5.78 -2.20 -5.10
N THR A 53 -6.05 -1.86 -3.85
CA THR A 53 -5.47 -2.55 -2.70
C THR A 53 -6.38 -3.70 -2.24
N SER A 54 -5.79 -4.79 -1.81
CA SER A 54 -6.47 -5.90 -1.14
C SER A 54 -5.50 -6.56 -0.18
N LEU A 55 -6.00 -7.21 0.87
CA LEU A 55 -5.15 -7.96 1.81
C LEU A 55 -4.42 -9.11 1.07
N GLY A 56 -5.02 -9.63 0.00
CA GLY A 56 -4.40 -10.65 -0.85
C GLY A 56 -4.03 -11.90 -0.06
N PRO A 57 -2.86 -12.51 -0.32
CA PRO A 57 -2.44 -13.75 0.32
C PRO A 57 -2.34 -13.69 1.85
N LEU A 58 -2.14 -12.49 2.45
CA LEU A 58 -2.09 -12.36 3.90
C LEU A 58 -3.36 -12.87 4.59
N ALA A 59 -4.50 -12.86 3.88
CA ALA A 59 -5.76 -13.36 4.40
C ALA A 59 -5.70 -14.85 4.79
N ASP A 60 -4.87 -15.62 4.08
CA ASP A 60 -4.78 -17.07 4.20
C ASP A 60 -3.61 -17.55 5.08
N TRP A 61 -2.83 -16.62 5.65
CA TRP A 61 -1.65 -16.95 6.46
C TRP A 61 -1.97 -17.39 7.90
N GLY A 62 -3.24 -17.48 8.27
CA GLY A 62 -3.68 -17.91 9.61
C GLY A 62 -3.72 -16.79 10.66
N PHE A 63 -3.69 -15.52 10.24
CA PHE A 63 -3.92 -14.40 11.15
C PHE A 63 -5.37 -14.38 11.65
N ALA A 64 -5.55 -13.97 12.90
CA ALA A 64 -6.85 -13.48 13.36
C ALA A 64 -7.13 -12.15 12.66
N LEU A 65 -8.21 -12.09 11.88
CA LEU A 65 -8.58 -10.91 11.09
C LEU A 65 -9.90 -10.31 11.57
N SER A 66 -10.00 -8.99 11.49
CA SER A 66 -11.25 -8.24 11.67
C SER A 66 -11.38 -7.23 10.54
N ARG A 67 -12.43 -7.37 9.71
CA ARG A 67 -12.72 -6.48 8.58
C ARG A 67 -11.52 -6.24 7.64
N GLY A 68 -10.75 -7.30 7.36
CA GLY A 68 -9.59 -7.24 6.46
C GLY A 68 -8.33 -6.64 7.07
N ALA A 69 -8.26 -6.51 8.40
CA ALA A 69 -7.07 -6.10 9.15
C ALA A 69 -6.68 -7.15 10.19
N VAL A 70 -5.39 -7.22 10.52
CA VAL A 70 -4.79 -8.15 11.47
C VAL A 70 -5.07 -7.68 12.90
N VAL A 71 -5.74 -8.53 13.68
CA VAL A 71 -6.02 -8.25 15.09
C VAL A 71 -4.71 -8.33 15.88
N VAL A 72 -4.47 -7.31 16.71
CA VAL A 72 -3.30 -7.26 17.59
C VAL A 72 -3.66 -6.94 19.04
N ASP A 73 -2.79 -7.33 19.96
CA ASP A 73 -2.86 -6.89 21.37
C ASP A 73 -2.21 -5.51 21.58
N ALA A 74 -2.21 -4.99 22.81
CA ALA A 74 -1.60 -3.70 23.16
C ALA A 74 -0.08 -3.63 22.93
N LEU A 75 0.57 -4.79 22.71
CA LEU A 75 1.99 -4.92 22.41
C LEU A 75 2.22 -5.19 20.91
N MET A 76 1.19 -4.96 20.08
CA MET A 76 1.20 -5.14 18.63
C MET A 76 1.43 -6.59 18.17
N ARG A 77 1.25 -7.58 19.05
CA ARG A 77 1.42 -9.00 18.72
C ARG A 77 0.20 -9.49 17.96
N THR A 78 0.44 -10.25 16.90
CA THR A 78 -0.64 -10.93 16.16
C THR A 78 -1.01 -12.26 16.83
N SER A 79 -1.97 -12.99 16.25
CA SER A 79 -2.26 -14.38 16.64
C SER A 79 -1.13 -15.37 16.32
N LEU A 80 -0.19 -15.00 15.45
CA LEU A 80 0.96 -15.84 15.10
C LEU A 80 2.15 -15.50 15.99
N SER A 81 2.79 -16.56 16.52
CA SER A 81 3.99 -16.39 17.35
C SER A 81 5.10 -15.70 16.56
N ARG A 82 5.81 -14.77 17.20
CA ARG A 82 6.94 -14.05 16.61
C ARG A 82 6.56 -13.16 15.41
N VAL A 83 5.29 -12.79 15.29
CA VAL A 83 4.80 -11.87 14.27
C VAL A 83 4.03 -10.73 14.92
N TRP A 84 4.38 -9.51 14.53
CA TRP A 84 3.76 -8.26 14.96
C TRP A 84 3.18 -7.52 13.76
N ALA A 85 2.18 -6.68 13.98
CA ALA A 85 1.59 -5.84 12.94
C ALA A 85 1.36 -4.42 13.49
N CYS A 86 1.56 -3.41 12.63
CA CYS A 86 1.39 -2.00 12.97
C CYS A 86 0.89 -1.21 11.75
N GLY A 87 0.33 -0.02 11.98
CA GLY A 87 -0.22 0.82 10.91
C GLY A 87 -1.63 0.40 10.50
N ASP A 88 -2.02 0.73 9.27
CA ASP A 88 -3.40 0.54 8.78
C ASP A 88 -3.86 -0.91 8.67
N VAL A 89 -2.90 -1.84 8.68
CA VAL A 89 -3.14 -3.29 8.68
C VAL A 89 -3.48 -3.81 10.10
N ALA A 90 -3.17 -3.07 11.17
CA ALA A 90 -3.47 -3.49 12.53
C ALA A 90 -4.90 -3.13 12.95
N ALA A 91 -5.50 -3.99 13.78
CA ALA A 91 -6.84 -3.81 14.34
C ALA A 91 -6.85 -4.08 15.85
N TYR A 92 -7.36 -3.13 16.61
CA TYR A 92 -7.64 -3.21 18.03
C TYR A 92 -8.69 -2.15 18.39
N ASP A 93 -9.28 -2.23 19.58
CA ASP A 93 -10.34 -1.29 19.98
C ASP A 93 -9.82 0.15 20.08
N GLY A 94 -10.57 1.10 19.53
CA GLY A 94 -10.16 2.50 19.46
C GLY A 94 -9.07 2.83 18.42
N LYS A 95 -8.67 1.89 17.55
CA LYS A 95 -7.68 2.15 16.47
C LYS A 95 -8.15 3.28 15.54
N LEU A 96 -7.35 4.34 15.45
CA LEU A 96 -7.44 5.37 14.41
C LEU A 96 -6.46 5.03 13.28
N LYS A 97 -6.90 5.05 12.02
CA LYS A 97 -6.04 4.81 10.85
C LYS A 97 -5.35 6.10 10.40
N LEU A 98 -4.28 6.45 11.11
CA LEU A 98 -3.49 7.66 10.88
C LEU A 98 -2.00 7.33 10.74
N ILE A 99 -1.29 8.11 9.93
CA ILE A 99 0.18 8.05 9.83
C ILE A 99 0.82 8.15 11.22
N ALA A 100 0.35 9.08 12.06
CA ALA A 100 0.86 9.29 13.41
C ALA A 100 0.70 8.04 14.32
N SER A 101 -0.47 7.41 14.30
CA SER A 101 -0.71 6.17 15.05
C SER A 101 0.19 5.04 14.58
N GLY A 102 0.37 4.90 13.26
CA GLY A 102 1.23 3.89 12.68
C GLY A 102 2.69 4.00 13.13
N TYR A 103 3.21 5.23 13.28
CA TYR A 103 4.56 5.43 13.82
C TYR A 103 4.70 4.98 15.28
N ALA A 104 3.73 5.31 16.14
CA ALA A 104 3.76 4.89 17.55
C ALA A 104 3.62 3.36 17.70
N GLU A 105 2.77 2.76 16.88
CA GLU A 105 2.59 1.30 16.82
C GLU A 105 3.84 0.60 16.29
N ALA A 106 4.49 1.15 15.26
CA ALA A 106 5.74 0.61 14.73
C ALA A 106 6.85 0.62 15.79
N ALA A 107 6.97 1.70 16.56
CA ALA A 107 7.91 1.77 17.68
C ALA A 107 7.66 0.65 18.71
N THR A 108 6.39 0.43 19.07
CA THR A 108 6.00 -0.64 20.01
C THR A 108 6.29 -2.03 19.44
N ALA A 109 5.87 -2.30 18.20
CA ALA A 109 6.06 -3.57 17.53
C ALA A 109 7.55 -3.94 17.41
N VAL A 110 8.39 -3.00 16.99
CA VAL A 110 9.84 -3.21 16.86
C VAL A 110 10.48 -3.43 18.22
N ALA A 111 10.15 -2.64 19.25
CA ALA A 111 10.69 -2.83 20.60
C ALA A 111 10.36 -4.24 21.15
N GLN A 112 9.13 -4.72 20.92
CA GLN A 112 8.71 -6.06 21.32
C GLN A 112 9.42 -7.15 20.53
N ALA A 113 9.57 -6.98 19.21
CA ALA A 113 10.30 -7.91 18.36
C ALA A 113 11.79 -8.01 18.75
N VAL A 114 12.43 -6.87 19.02
CA VAL A 114 13.83 -6.82 19.47
C VAL A 114 13.98 -7.48 20.84
N ARG A 115 13.12 -7.18 21.82
CA ARG A 115 13.15 -7.84 23.14
C ARG A 115 12.96 -9.34 23.06
N PHE A 116 12.12 -9.79 22.13
CA PHE A 116 11.90 -11.22 21.88
C PHE A 116 13.15 -11.90 21.31
N LEU A 117 13.81 -11.27 20.31
CA LEU A 117 15.01 -11.80 19.67
C LEU A 117 16.27 -11.67 20.55
N ARG A 118 16.34 -10.62 21.36
CA ARG A 118 17.46 -10.26 22.23
C ARG A 118 16.94 -9.97 23.63
N PRO A 119 16.76 -11.01 24.47
CA PRO A 119 16.16 -10.85 25.79
C PRO A 119 16.88 -9.87 26.71
N GLU A 120 18.18 -9.69 26.53
CA GLU A 120 18.95 -8.76 27.37
C GLU A 120 18.77 -7.28 26.98
N THR A 121 18.13 -7.00 25.84
CA THR A 121 17.89 -5.61 25.40
C THR A 121 16.74 -4.99 26.20
N PRO A 122 16.91 -3.80 26.81
CA PRO A 122 15.82 -3.08 27.45
C PRO A 122 14.67 -2.77 26.48
N LEU A 123 13.43 -2.79 26.97
CA LEU A 123 12.25 -2.46 26.15
C LEU A 123 12.23 -0.98 25.73
N GLN A 124 12.64 -0.09 26.63
CA GLN A 124 12.74 1.33 26.35
C GLN A 124 14.13 1.61 25.78
N PRO A 125 14.25 2.01 24.51
CA PRO A 125 15.53 2.45 23.96
C PRO A 125 15.96 3.76 24.66
N GLY A 126 17.28 3.99 24.70
CA GLY A 126 17.82 5.29 25.13
C GLY A 126 17.34 6.44 24.24
N TYR A 127 17.48 7.67 24.73
CA TYR A 127 17.11 8.85 23.95
C TYR A 127 17.96 8.93 22.69
N SER A 128 17.31 9.05 21.52
CA SER A 128 18.01 9.10 20.24
C SER A 128 18.94 10.31 20.11
N THR A 129 18.68 11.37 20.89
CA THR A 129 19.55 12.55 20.99
C THR A 129 20.92 12.23 21.57
N ASP A 130 21.00 11.21 22.42
CA ASP A 130 22.21 10.84 23.15
C ASP A 130 23.02 9.77 22.40
N THR A 131 22.37 9.06 21.46
CA THR A 131 22.97 7.94 20.73
C THR A 131 23.64 8.33 19.41
N GLY A 132 23.62 9.62 19.03
CA GLY A 132 24.21 10.11 17.79
C GLY A 132 23.43 9.73 16.51
N VAL A 133 24.06 9.88 15.35
CA VAL A 133 23.43 9.66 14.03
C VAL A 133 23.34 8.15 13.73
N PRO A 134 22.14 7.61 13.43
CA PRO A 134 22.00 6.21 13.05
C PRO A 134 22.92 5.82 11.89
N GLY A 135 23.66 4.72 12.04
CA GLY A 135 24.57 4.21 11.01
C GLY A 135 25.97 4.82 11.00
N HIS A 136 26.22 5.88 11.76
CA HIS A 136 27.60 6.26 12.12
C HIS A 136 27.98 5.51 13.39
N ALA A 137 28.76 4.43 13.24
CA ALA A 137 29.39 3.78 14.38
C ALA A 137 30.44 4.73 14.96
N THR A 138 30.10 5.48 16.00
CA THR A 138 31.13 5.98 16.92
C THR A 138 31.52 4.80 17.80
N GLY A 139 32.53 4.06 17.35
CA GLY A 139 33.16 3.04 18.17
C GLY A 139 33.87 3.70 19.35
N GLY A 140 33.84 3.01 20.51
CA GLY A 140 34.74 3.24 21.64
C GLY A 140 34.33 4.34 22.58
#